data_AF-A0AAU3URG5-F1
#
_entry.id   AF-A0AAU3URG5-F1
#
_cell.length_a   1.000
_cell.length_b   1.000
_cell.length_c   1.000
_cell.angle_alpha   90.00
_cell.angle_beta   90.00
_cell.angle_gamma   90.00
#
_symmetry.space_group_name_H-M   'P 1'
#
loop_
_entity.id
_entity.type
_entity.pdbx_description
1 polymer ?
#
loop_
_entity_poly.entity_id
_entity_poly.type
_entity_poly.pdbx_seq_one_letter_code
_entity_poly.pdbx_strand_id
1 'polypeptide(L)'
;MCILSFYKPGVTLDLAALRDGALANPHGHGYAVVADDRILVGRGLDAAAVIEEFGSVRARFPDTPALFHSRFATHGYISEQNCHPFAVGGDARTVLAHNGILPAIVHPVKGDPRSDTRVAAEDFFPLRPFGSLDSWAGRADLEEWLDGDKMILLTVDPRYKHTAYLFNEHHGHWSRDGIWYSNHSYVWRGPAASTDDKAEHRFYDYCDYCGQYGLESTGPHCPVCGYCDQCWHEFPHCECEFLTGTERYADLTFVDHA
;
A
#
# COMPACT_ATOMS: atom_id res chain seq x y z
N MET A 1 -4.12 5.07 5.38
CA MET A 1 -3.79 4.20 4.22
C MET A 1 -2.29 4.02 4.22
N CYS A 2 -1.80 2.78 4.13
CA CYS A 2 -0.38 2.44 4.23
C CYS A 2 0.50 3.21 3.23
N ILE A 3 1.82 3.14 3.40
CA ILE A 3 2.79 3.50 2.36
C ILE A 3 3.60 2.28 1.98
N LEU A 4 3.71 2.06 0.68
CA LEU A 4 4.53 1.03 0.07
C LEU A 4 5.49 1.72 -0.91
N SER A 5 6.77 1.40 -0.80
CA SER A 5 7.81 1.94 -1.66
C SER A 5 8.61 0.83 -2.33
N PHE A 6 8.98 1.04 -3.59
CA PHE A 6 9.84 0.15 -4.37
C PHE A 6 11.13 0.86 -4.75
N TYR A 7 12.24 0.14 -4.64
CA TYR A 7 13.58 0.63 -4.95
C TYR A 7 14.15 -0.20 -6.11
N LYS A 8 14.43 0.46 -7.23
CA LYS A 8 15.18 -0.15 -8.33
C LYS A 8 16.62 -0.47 -7.90
N PRO A 9 17.29 -1.45 -8.55
CA PRO A 9 18.73 -1.62 -8.45
C PRO A 9 19.50 -0.29 -8.53
N GLY A 10 20.46 -0.11 -7.62
CA GLY A 10 21.34 1.06 -7.57
C GLY A 10 20.72 2.33 -6.96
N VAL A 11 19.42 2.32 -6.64
CA VAL A 11 18.75 3.49 -6.03
C VAL A 11 19.07 3.59 -4.54
N THR A 12 19.50 4.77 -4.12
CA THR A 12 19.81 5.11 -2.73
C THR A 12 18.51 5.32 -1.94
N LEU A 13 18.49 4.89 -0.68
CA LEU A 13 17.34 5.10 0.19
C LEU A 13 17.17 6.58 0.54
N ASP A 14 15.94 7.06 0.48
CA ASP A 14 15.55 8.32 1.11
C ASP A 14 15.11 8.04 2.56
N LEU A 15 16.06 8.18 3.49
CA LEU A 15 15.81 7.94 4.92
C LEU A 15 14.82 8.92 5.53
N ALA A 16 14.70 10.14 4.97
CA ALA A 16 13.71 11.10 5.45
C ALA A 16 12.30 10.66 5.04
N ALA A 17 12.12 10.32 3.76
CA ALA A 17 10.85 9.78 3.26
C ALA A 17 10.40 8.52 4.01
N LEU A 18 11.33 7.62 4.33
CA LEU A 18 11.03 6.42 5.13
C LEU A 18 10.53 6.77 6.54
N ARG A 19 11.15 7.76 7.19
CA ARG A 19 10.75 8.22 8.53
C ARG A 19 9.39 8.92 8.50
N ASP A 20 9.19 9.83 7.55
CA ASP A 20 7.93 10.57 7.41
C ASP A 20 6.78 9.62 7.06
N GLY A 21 7.02 8.67 6.16
CA GLY A 21 6.06 7.61 5.84
C GLY A 21 5.74 6.71 7.03
N ALA A 22 6.71 6.39 7.89
CA ALA A 22 6.50 5.65 9.13
C ALA A 22 5.73 6.45 10.18
N LEU A 23 5.97 7.76 10.29
CA LEU A 23 5.21 8.65 11.18
C LEU A 23 3.74 8.74 10.78
N ALA A 24 3.46 8.82 9.48
CA ALA A 24 2.08 8.81 8.95
C ALA A 24 1.40 7.43 9.09
N ASN A 25 2.18 6.35 9.17
CA ASN A 25 1.69 4.96 9.16
C ASN A 25 2.32 4.14 10.30
N PRO A 26 1.93 4.35 11.57
CA PRO A 26 2.69 3.91 12.73
C PRO A 26 2.36 2.48 13.22
N HIS A 27 1.54 1.71 12.49
CA HIS A 27 1.00 0.43 12.98
C HIS A 27 1.85 -0.80 12.59
N GLY A 28 3.09 -0.59 12.14
CA GLY A 28 4.05 -1.64 11.84
C GLY A 28 4.83 -1.39 10.55
N HIS A 29 6.03 -1.93 10.47
CA HIS A 29 6.98 -1.64 9.40
C HIS A 29 7.66 -2.93 8.92
N GLY A 30 8.09 -2.94 7.67
CA GLY A 30 8.93 -4.01 7.18
C GLY A 30 9.46 -3.77 5.79
N TYR A 31 10.44 -4.60 5.43
CA TYR A 31 11.16 -4.49 4.18
C TYR A 31 11.40 -5.87 3.55
N ALA A 32 11.68 -5.87 2.25
CA ALA A 32 12.31 -7.00 1.59
C ALA A 32 13.40 -6.52 0.64
N VAL A 33 14.52 -7.22 0.63
CA VAL A 33 15.65 -6.99 -0.28
C VAL A 33 15.98 -8.31 -0.97
N VAL A 34 16.02 -8.31 -2.30
CA VAL A 34 16.54 -9.45 -3.06
C VAL A 34 18.04 -9.54 -2.78
N ALA A 35 18.51 -10.71 -2.34
CA ALA A 35 19.89 -10.98 -1.99
C ALA A 35 20.32 -12.26 -2.69
N ASP A 36 20.81 -12.11 -3.91
CA ASP A 36 21.19 -13.22 -4.80
C ASP A 36 20.02 -14.19 -5.04
N ASP A 37 20.09 -15.39 -4.45
CA ASP A 37 19.14 -16.50 -4.62
C ASP A 37 18.06 -16.57 -3.53
N ARG A 38 17.98 -15.54 -2.67
CA ARG A 38 17.01 -15.44 -1.58
C ARG A 38 16.46 -14.03 -1.41
N ILE A 39 15.43 -13.90 -0.57
CA ILE A 39 14.88 -12.61 -0.17
C ILE A 39 15.13 -12.44 1.34
N LEU A 40 15.79 -11.35 1.70
CA LEU A 40 15.96 -10.95 3.10
C LEU A 40 14.76 -10.10 3.50
N VAL A 41 14.09 -10.50 4.57
CA VAL A 41 12.88 -9.85 5.10
C VAL A 41 13.14 -9.46 6.55
N GLY A 42 12.85 -8.21 6.90
CA GLY A 42 12.80 -7.74 8.28
C GLY A 42 11.49 -7.00 8.54
N ARG A 43 10.96 -7.14 9.75
CA ARG A 43 9.66 -6.61 10.17
C ARG A 43 9.71 -6.20 11.63
N GLY A 44 8.91 -5.23 12.03
CA GLY A 44 8.88 -4.78 13.42
C GLY A 44 7.88 -3.65 13.64
N LEU A 45 7.61 -3.39 14.93
CA LEU A 45 6.76 -2.27 15.35
C LEU A 45 7.57 -0.99 15.62
N ASP A 46 8.89 -1.10 15.79
CA ASP A 46 9.78 0.04 15.95
C ASP A 46 10.29 0.51 14.58
N ALA A 47 9.74 1.62 14.10
CA ALA A 47 10.12 2.21 12.82
C ALA A 47 11.62 2.50 12.71
N ALA A 48 12.23 3.04 13.76
CA ALA A 48 13.63 3.46 13.71
C ALA A 48 14.55 2.25 13.56
N ALA A 49 14.29 1.19 14.34
CA ALA A 49 15.03 -0.06 14.25
C ALA A 49 14.90 -0.72 12.87
N VAL A 50 13.67 -0.80 12.33
CA VAL A 50 13.41 -1.43 11.03
C VAL A 50 14.03 -0.63 9.88
N ILE A 51 13.99 0.71 9.93
CA ILE A 51 14.61 1.58 8.91
C ILE A 51 16.15 1.46 8.96
N GLU A 52 16.75 1.41 10.15
CA GLU A 52 18.19 1.23 10.31
C GLU A 52 18.66 -0.14 9.79
N GLU A 53 17.92 -1.20 10.12
CA GLU A 53 18.18 -2.54 9.61
C GLU A 53 18.04 -2.59 8.09
N PHE A 54 16.96 -2.01 7.54
CA PHE A 54 16.74 -1.93 6.10
C PHE A 54 17.89 -1.21 5.40
N GLY A 55 18.34 -0.07 5.92
CA GLY A 55 19.50 0.65 5.39
C GLY A 55 20.77 -0.20 5.38
N SER A 56 21.01 -0.93 6.47
CA SER A 56 22.17 -1.83 6.60
C SER A 56 22.12 -3.01 5.62
N VAL A 57 20.95 -3.63 5.43
CA VAL A 57 20.77 -4.72 4.46
C VAL A 57 20.86 -4.18 3.03
N ARG A 58 20.23 -3.04 2.74
CA ARG A 58 20.28 -2.42 1.42
C ARG A 58 21.70 -2.05 1.00
N ALA A 59 22.52 -1.54 1.92
CA ALA A 59 23.92 -1.22 1.65
C ALA A 59 24.76 -2.45 1.24
N ARG A 60 24.37 -3.66 1.67
CA ARG A 60 25.03 -4.91 1.27
C ARG A 60 24.58 -5.42 -0.10
N PHE A 61 23.37 -5.07 -0.52
CA PHE A 61 22.76 -5.47 -1.78
C PHE A 61 22.19 -4.24 -2.51
N PRO A 62 23.05 -3.28 -2.91
CA PRO A 62 22.59 -2.02 -3.49
C PRO A 62 22.00 -2.22 -4.90
N ASP A 63 22.48 -3.22 -5.63
CA ASP A 63 22.17 -3.44 -7.05
C ASP A 63 21.02 -4.43 -7.29
N THR A 64 20.18 -4.64 -6.28
CA THR A 64 19.02 -5.56 -6.38
C THR A 64 17.70 -4.80 -6.18
N PRO A 65 16.54 -5.39 -6.50
CA PRO A 65 15.26 -4.82 -6.12
C PRO A 65 15.01 -4.89 -4.61
N ALA A 66 14.32 -3.88 -4.08
CA ALA A 66 13.86 -3.88 -2.69
C ALA A 66 12.51 -3.18 -2.54
N LEU A 67 11.83 -3.43 -1.42
CA LEU A 67 10.64 -2.70 -1.00
C LEU A 67 10.68 -2.34 0.48
N PHE A 68 9.92 -1.32 0.86
CA PHE A 68 9.65 -0.96 2.25
C PHE A 68 8.18 -0.60 2.41
N HIS A 69 7.58 -1.02 3.52
CA HIS A 69 6.18 -0.79 3.83
C HIS A 69 6.01 -0.28 5.27
N SER A 70 5.22 0.77 5.43
CA SER A 70 4.69 1.19 6.74
C SER A 70 3.17 1.06 6.74
N ARG A 71 2.65 0.36 7.75
CA ARG A 71 1.27 -0.07 7.86
C ARG A 71 0.42 0.95 8.59
N PHE A 72 -0.77 1.18 8.06
CA PHE A 72 -1.88 1.79 8.77
C PHE A 72 -2.99 0.76 8.92
N ALA A 73 -3.06 0.09 10.07
CA ALA A 73 -3.98 -1.02 10.31
C ALA A 73 -5.47 -0.64 10.12
N THR A 74 -6.10 -1.18 9.08
CA THR A 74 -7.56 -1.16 8.83
C THR A 74 -8.22 -2.47 9.26
N HIS A 75 -7.58 -3.61 8.91
CA HIS A 75 -7.97 -4.96 9.33
C HIS A 75 -6.82 -5.70 10.01
N GLY A 76 -7.14 -6.58 10.97
CA GLY A 76 -6.17 -7.39 11.71
C GLY A 76 -5.42 -6.62 12.80
N TYR A 77 -4.93 -7.34 13.81
CA TYR A 77 -4.29 -6.71 14.97
C TYR A 77 -3.01 -5.94 14.62
N ILE A 78 -2.69 -4.92 15.42
CA ILE A 78 -1.38 -4.27 15.41
C ILE A 78 -0.39 -5.26 16.04
N SER A 79 0.39 -5.91 15.20
CA SER A 79 1.40 -6.89 15.60
C SER A 79 2.46 -7.04 14.52
N GLU A 80 3.65 -7.47 14.91
CA GLU A 80 4.73 -7.78 13.97
C GLU A 80 4.29 -8.83 12.93
N GLN A 81 3.43 -9.78 13.32
CA GLN A 81 2.94 -10.81 12.42
C GLN A 81 2.03 -10.30 11.31
N ASN A 82 1.50 -9.07 11.42
CA ASN A 82 0.73 -8.40 10.37
C ASN A 82 1.53 -7.28 9.69
N CYS A 83 2.82 -7.18 9.95
CA CYS A 83 3.70 -6.30 9.19
C CYS A 83 4.02 -6.96 7.84
N HIS A 84 3.91 -6.18 6.77
CA HIS A 84 4.29 -6.60 5.44
C HIS A 84 5.83 -6.59 5.33
N PRO A 85 6.43 -7.33 4.39
CA PRO A 85 5.80 -8.24 3.42
C PRO A 85 5.48 -9.64 3.97
N PHE A 86 4.67 -10.40 3.24
CA PHE A 86 4.30 -11.79 3.56
C PHE A 86 4.81 -12.76 2.50
N ALA A 87 5.31 -13.93 2.94
CA ALA A 87 5.66 -15.02 2.04
C ALA A 87 4.42 -15.68 1.45
N VAL A 88 4.41 -15.92 0.14
CA VAL A 88 3.29 -16.56 -0.55
C VAL A 88 3.29 -18.07 -0.24
N GLY A 89 2.26 -18.55 0.45
CA GLY A 89 2.13 -19.96 0.84
C GLY A 89 3.26 -20.46 1.73
N GLY A 90 3.90 -19.56 2.47
CA GLY A 90 5.09 -19.86 3.28
C GLY A 90 6.38 -20.06 2.48
N ASP A 91 6.38 -19.92 1.15
CA ASP A 91 7.59 -20.01 0.34
C ASP A 91 8.36 -18.69 0.38
N ALA A 92 9.46 -18.67 1.14
CA ALA A 92 10.30 -17.48 1.33
C ALA A 92 10.95 -16.96 0.03
N ARG A 93 10.88 -17.71 -1.08
CA ARG A 93 11.36 -17.25 -2.39
C ARG A 93 10.44 -16.23 -3.03
N THR A 94 9.20 -16.07 -2.57
CA THR A 94 8.25 -15.10 -3.10
C THR A 94 7.55 -14.38 -1.96
N VAL A 95 7.65 -13.05 -1.94
CA VAL A 95 6.99 -12.22 -0.93
C VAL A 95 6.17 -11.12 -1.59
N LEU A 96 5.08 -10.72 -0.94
CA LEU A 96 4.25 -9.61 -1.39
C LEU A 96 4.01 -8.58 -0.29
N ALA A 97 3.84 -7.33 -0.70
CA ALA A 97 3.33 -6.24 0.10
C ALA A 97 2.27 -5.50 -0.71
N HIS A 98 1.31 -4.90 -0.02
CA HIS A 98 0.12 -4.28 -0.63
C HIS A 98 -0.19 -2.99 0.12
N ASN A 99 -0.77 -2.04 -0.60
CA ASN A 99 -1.31 -0.81 -0.06
C ASN A 99 -2.75 -0.65 -0.53
N GLY A 100 -3.68 -0.70 0.43
CA GLY A 100 -5.11 -0.55 0.22
C GLY A 100 -5.93 -1.48 1.12
N ILE A 101 -7.08 -1.95 0.62
CA ILE A 101 -7.93 -2.97 1.24
C ILE A 101 -8.29 -4.00 0.17
N LEU A 102 -7.82 -5.24 0.35
CA LEU A 102 -8.08 -6.30 -0.64
C LEU A 102 -9.57 -6.68 -0.68
N PRO A 103 -10.05 -7.35 -1.75
CA PRO A 103 -11.45 -7.78 -1.84
C PRO A 103 -11.93 -8.64 -0.67
N ALA A 104 -13.23 -8.55 -0.38
CA ALA A 104 -13.86 -9.19 0.78
C ALA A 104 -13.63 -10.71 0.90
N ILE A 105 -13.35 -11.40 -0.20
CA ILE A 105 -13.04 -12.85 -0.21
C ILE A 105 -11.80 -13.22 0.61
N VAL A 106 -10.87 -12.28 0.82
CA VAL A 106 -9.68 -12.48 1.67
C VAL A 106 -9.75 -11.70 2.98
N HIS A 107 -10.90 -11.12 3.34
CA HIS A 107 -11.03 -10.46 4.63
C HIS A 107 -10.97 -11.48 5.78
N PRO A 108 -10.27 -11.16 6.88
CA PRO A 108 -10.24 -12.02 8.05
C PRO A 108 -11.66 -12.17 8.63
N VAL A 109 -12.06 -13.41 8.90
CA VAL A 109 -13.32 -13.68 9.60
C VAL A 109 -13.26 -13.16 11.04
N LYS A 110 -14.43 -12.98 11.68
CA LYS A 110 -14.51 -12.50 13.06
C LYS A 110 -13.64 -13.35 14.01
N GLY A 111 -12.64 -12.73 14.62
CA GLY A 111 -11.71 -13.36 15.56
C GLY A 111 -10.41 -13.88 14.94
N ASP A 112 -10.27 -13.84 13.61
CA ASP A 112 -8.98 -14.07 12.95
C ASP A 112 -8.07 -12.85 13.18
N PRO A 113 -6.87 -13.03 13.77
CA PRO A 113 -5.97 -11.93 14.07
C PRO A 113 -5.27 -11.35 12.83
N ARG A 114 -5.32 -12.03 11.68
CA ARG A 114 -4.56 -11.70 10.47
C ARG A 114 -5.12 -10.45 9.76
N SER A 115 -4.28 -9.75 8.99
CA SER A 115 -4.76 -8.76 8.01
C SER A 115 -5.28 -9.47 6.76
N ASP A 116 -6.10 -8.76 5.97
CA ASP A 116 -6.57 -9.21 4.64
C ASP A 116 -5.41 -9.65 3.73
N THR A 117 -4.31 -8.90 3.72
CA THR A 117 -3.12 -9.22 2.91
C THR A 117 -2.44 -10.49 3.41
N ARG A 118 -2.41 -10.72 4.74
CA ARG A 118 -1.84 -11.94 5.29
C ARG A 118 -2.70 -13.16 4.93
N VAL A 119 -4.02 -13.05 5.04
CA VAL A 119 -4.96 -14.08 4.56
C VAL A 119 -4.74 -14.35 3.07
N ALA A 120 -4.64 -13.30 2.25
CA ALA A 120 -4.40 -13.44 0.82
C ALA A 120 -3.08 -14.18 0.53
N ALA A 121 -1.98 -13.79 1.18
CA ALA A 121 -0.66 -14.40 0.97
C ALA A 121 -0.58 -15.86 1.44
N GLU A 122 -1.21 -16.18 2.57
CA GLU A 122 -1.17 -17.52 3.17
C GLU A 122 -2.17 -18.49 2.50
N ASP A 123 -3.36 -18.02 2.15
CA ASP A 123 -4.49 -18.91 1.80
C ASP A 123 -4.96 -18.78 0.34
N PHE A 124 -4.85 -17.58 -0.26
CA PHE A 124 -5.44 -17.31 -1.58
C PHE A 124 -4.42 -17.40 -2.73
N PHE A 125 -3.32 -16.64 -2.67
CA PHE A 125 -2.28 -16.65 -3.71
C PHE A 125 -1.62 -18.02 -3.97
N PRO A 126 -1.46 -18.91 -2.98
CA PRO A 126 -0.93 -20.26 -3.23
C PRO A 126 -1.78 -21.10 -4.18
N LEU A 127 -3.08 -20.80 -4.30
CA LEU A 127 -4.00 -21.45 -5.22
C LEU A 127 -3.81 -20.99 -6.68
N ARG A 128 -2.96 -19.98 -6.92
CA ARG A 128 -2.70 -19.36 -8.23
C ARG A 128 -3.98 -18.93 -8.97
N PRO A 129 -4.83 -18.12 -8.33
CA PRO A 129 -6.15 -17.74 -8.87
C PRO A 129 -6.06 -17.03 -10.24
N PHE A 130 -4.93 -16.36 -10.51
CA PHE A 130 -4.70 -15.59 -11.73
C PHE A 130 -3.78 -16.30 -12.75
N GLY A 131 -3.41 -17.56 -12.51
CA GLY A 131 -2.46 -18.25 -13.36
C GLY A 131 -1.05 -17.62 -13.34
N SER A 132 -0.46 -17.38 -14.52
CA SER A 132 0.90 -16.82 -14.64
C SER A 132 0.86 -15.28 -14.66
N LEU A 133 1.53 -14.66 -13.69
CA LEU A 133 1.69 -13.19 -13.62
C LEU A 133 2.62 -12.63 -14.72
N ASP A 134 3.31 -13.51 -15.46
CA ASP A 134 4.09 -13.18 -16.66
C ASP A 134 3.26 -13.15 -17.95
N SER A 135 1.97 -13.48 -17.84
CA SER A 135 1.02 -13.41 -18.95
C SER A 135 0.18 -12.14 -18.85
N TRP A 136 -0.28 -11.63 -20.00
CA TRP A 136 -1.17 -10.48 -20.04
C TRP A 136 -2.46 -10.74 -19.25
N ALA A 137 -3.07 -11.92 -19.43
CA ALA A 137 -4.29 -12.32 -18.73
C ALA A 137 -4.08 -12.37 -17.21
N GLY A 138 -3.08 -13.12 -16.74
CA GLY A 138 -2.85 -13.26 -15.30
C GLY A 138 -2.43 -11.96 -14.60
N ARG A 139 -1.75 -11.06 -15.31
CA ARG A 139 -1.50 -9.71 -14.80
C ARG A 139 -2.79 -8.90 -14.74
N ALA A 140 -3.58 -8.87 -15.81
CA ALA A 140 -4.81 -8.10 -15.90
C ALA A 140 -5.84 -8.56 -14.86
N ASP A 141 -6.03 -9.87 -14.70
CA ASP A 141 -6.98 -10.44 -13.73
C ASP A 141 -6.58 -10.07 -12.28
N LEU A 142 -5.28 -10.04 -11.98
CA LEU A 142 -4.80 -9.58 -10.67
C LEU A 142 -5.00 -8.07 -10.49
N GLU A 143 -4.67 -7.25 -11.48
CA GLU A 143 -4.85 -5.79 -11.40
C GLU A 143 -6.33 -5.39 -11.28
N GLU A 144 -7.23 -6.12 -11.95
CA GLU A 144 -8.68 -5.99 -11.80
C GLU A 144 -9.15 -6.42 -10.41
N TRP A 145 -8.67 -7.57 -9.90
CA TRP A 145 -8.99 -8.01 -8.55
C TRP A 145 -8.48 -7.05 -7.46
N LEU A 146 -7.37 -6.35 -7.70
CA LEU A 146 -6.87 -5.33 -6.79
C LEU A 146 -7.72 -4.05 -6.78
N ASP A 147 -8.57 -3.81 -7.78
CA ASP A 147 -9.47 -2.64 -7.86
C ASP A 147 -8.79 -1.29 -7.56
N GLY A 148 -7.64 -1.04 -8.20
CA GLY A 148 -6.86 0.19 -8.03
C GLY A 148 -5.87 0.18 -6.85
N ASP A 149 -5.96 -0.80 -5.95
CA ASP A 149 -4.97 -1.00 -4.90
C ASP A 149 -3.62 -1.42 -5.48
N LYS A 150 -2.54 -1.08 -4.78
CA LYS A 150 -1.19 -1.35 -5.28
C LYS A 150 -0.57 -2.55 -4.59
N MET A 151 0.18 -3.34 -5.35
CA MET A 151 0.91 -4.50 -4.82
C MET A 151 2.32 -4.56 -5.42
N ILE A 152 3.29 -4.90 -4.59
CA ILE A 152 4.62 -5.30 -5.02
C ILE A 152 4.81 -6.76 -4.67
N LEU A 153 5.26 -7.55 -5.64
CA LEU A 153 5.72 -8.92 -5.45
C LEU A 153 7.22 -8.99 -5.79
N LEU A 154 8.03 -9.46 -4.84
CA LEU A 154 9.43 -9.80 -5.08
C LEU A 154 9.58 -11.32 -5.10
N THR A 155 10.37 -11.82 -6.04
CA THR A 155 10.59 -13.27 -6.17
C THR A 155 11.97 -13.60 -6.68
N VAL A 156 12.51 -14.73 -6.21
CA VAL A 156 13.70 -15.40 -6.75
C VAL A 156 13.34 -16.80 -7.26
N ASP A 157 12.05 -17.12 -7.32
CA ASP A 157 11.57 -18.40 -7.82
C ASP A 157 11.67 -18.44 -9.36
N PRO A 158 12.43 -19.39 -9.94
CA PRO A 158 12.71 -19.42 -11.40
C PRO A 158 11.47 -19.65 -12.27
N ARG A 159 10.30 -19.90 -11.67
CA ARG A 159 9.01 -19.97 -12.38
C ARG A 159 8.54 -18.60 -12.87
N TYR A 160 9.05 -17.51 -12.29
CA TYR A 160 8.75 -16.13 -12.67
C TYR A 160 9.84 -15.59 -13.60
N LYS A 161 9.47 -14.81 -14.62
CA LYS A 161 10.45 -14.19 -15.54
C LYS A 161 11.17 -13.00 -14.95
N HIS A 162 10.57 -12.33 -13.96
CA HIS A 162 11.11 -11.13 -13.34
C HIS A 162 11.29 -11.34 -11.84
N THR A 163 12.24 -10.62 -11.24
CA THR A 163 12.48 -10.66 -9.79
C THR A 163 11.58 -9.71 -9.01
N ALA A 164 10.89 -8.79 -9.70
CA ALA A 164 9.99 -7.81 -9.13
C ALA A 164 8.82 -7.54 -10.06
N TYR A 165 7.62 -7.46 -9.49
CA TYR A 165 6.38 -7.08 -10.17
C TYR A 165 5.70 -5.98 -9.38
N LEU A 166 5.35 -4.89 -10.06
CA LEU A 166 4.52 -3.81 -9.52
C LEU A 166 3.17 -3.91 -10.23
N PHE A 167 2.11 -4.05 -9.46
CA PHE A 167 0.72 -4.09 -9.94
C PHE A 167 0.03 -2.79 -9.59
N ASN A 168 -0.77 -2.27 -10.52
CA ASN A 168 -1.41 -0.96 -10.39
C ASN A 168 -0.38 0.17 -10.15
N GLU A 169 0.80 0.04 -10.78
CA GLU A 169 1.93 0.97 -10.66
C GLU A 169 1.53 2.42 -10.95
N HIS A 170 0.62 2.61 -11.91
CA HIS A 170 0.14 3.92 -12.36
C HIS A 170 -0.74 4.66 -11.33
N HIS A 171 -1.19 3.98 -10.26
CA HIS A 171 -1.85 4.62 -9.12
C HIS A 171 -0.86 5.08 -8.03
N GLY A 172 0.44 4.82 -8.21
CA GLY A 172 1.52 5.46 -7.47
C GLY A 172 2.33 6.39 -8.36
N HIS A 173 3.52 6.78 -7.91
CA HIS A 173 4.38 7.68 -8.66
C HIS A 173 5.86 7.42 -8.40
N TRP A 174 6.69 7.73 -9.39
CA TRP A 174 8.14 7.65 -9.30
C TRP A 174 8.73 8.99 -8.86
N SER A 175 9.67 8.95 -7.92
CA SER A 175 10.57 10.06 -7.67
C SER A 175 11.59 10.20 -8.81
N ARG A 176 12.21 11.38 -8.89
CA ARG A 176 13.30 11.65 -9.85
C ARG A 176 14.46 10.66 -9.70
N ASP A 177 14.70 10.18 -8.49
CA ASP A 177 15.82 9.30 -8.14
C ASP A 177 15.49 7.81 -8.34
N GLY A 178 14.28 7.48 -8.79
CA GLY A 178 13.90 6.11 -9.16
C GLY A 178 13.31 5.27 -8.03
N ILE A 179 12.77 5.92 -6.98
CA ILE A 179 11.95 5.26 -5.95
C ILE A 179 10.49 5.40 -6.38
N TRP A 180 9.74 4.29 -6.41
CA TRP A 180 8.29 4.36 -6.59
C TRP A 180 7.62 4.37 -5.22
N TYR A 181 6.58 5.20 -5.07
CA TYR A 181 5.77 5.31 -3.86
C TYR A 181 4.29 5.07 -4.22
N SER A 182 3.58 4.35 -3.35
CA SER A 182 2.18 3.96 -3.56
C SER A 182 1.15 5.07 -3.29
N ASN A 183 1.57 6.09 -2.57
CA ASN A 183 0.88 7.36 -2.33
C ASN A 183 1.90 8.34 -1.72
N HIS A 184 1.45 9.46 -1.20
CA HIS A 184 2.33 10.53 -0.76
C HIS A 184 2.45 10.73 0.74
N SER A 185 2.02 9.75 1.54
CA SER A 185 2.24 9.82 2.98
C SER A 185 3.73 9.80 3.39
N TYR A 186 4.67 9.53 2.47
CA TYR A 186 6.11 9.68 2.67
C TYR A 186 6.61 11.13 2.69
N VAL A 187 5.80 12.12 2.29
CA VAL A 187 6.12 13.56 2.43
C VAL A 187 5.41 14.20 3.62
N TRP A 188 4.91 13.38 4.55
CA TRP A 188 4.16 13.84 5.71
C TRP A 188 4.96 14.82 6.57
N ARG A 189 4.53 16.09 6.55
CA ARG A 189 4.98 17.12 7.47
C ARG A 189 3.92 17.26 8.55
N GLY A 190 4.16 16.67 9.73
CA GLY A 190 3.24 16.77 10.86
C GLY A 190 2.97 18.23 11.29
N PRO A 191 2.05 18.46 12.25
CA PRO A 191 1.61 19.81 12.67
C PRO A 191 2.67 20.72 13.33
N ALA A 192 3.95 20.33 13.33
CA ALA A 192 5.02 21.04 14.05
C ALA A 192 5.89 21.95 13.16
N ALA A 193 5.54 22.14 11.88
CA ALA A 193 6.31 22.98 10.95
C ALA A 193 5.59 24.23 10.44
N SER A 194 4.37 24.53 10.90
CA SER A 194 3.65 25.75 10.55
C SER A 194 3.33 26.57 11.80
N THR A 195 4.29 27.37 12.25
CA THR A 195 4.02 28.50 13.17
C THR A 195 3.43 29.71 12.46
N ASP A 196 3.06 29.60 11.19
CA ASP A 196 2.34 30.65 10.47
C ASP A 196 0.88 30.27 10.27
N ASP A 197 0.04 31.01 10.99
CA ASP A 197 -1.39 31.19 10.75
C ASP A 197 -1.69 31.28 9.24
N LYS A 198 -2.72 30.54 8.81
CA LYS A 198 -3.34 30.50 7.46
C LYS A 198 -2.75 29.52 6.44
N ALA A 199 -2.37 28.32 6.87
CA ALA A 199 -2.19 27.20 5.93
C ALA A 199 -3.57 26.76 5.41
N GLU A 200 -3.97 27.32 4.27
CA GLU A 200 -4.96 26.72 3.36
C GLU A 200 -4.61 25.22 3.23
N HIS A 201 -5.47 24.35 3.75
CA HIS A 201 -5.34 22.89 3.62
C HIS A 201 -5.55 22.44 2.16
N ARG A 202 -4.73 22.92 1.23
CA ARG A 202 -4.60 22.43 -0.15
C ARG A 202 -3.48 21.40 -0.20
N PHE A 203 -3.58 20.37 0.64
CA PHE A 203 -2.57 19.34 0.66
C PHE A 203 -2.85 18.38 -0.51
N TYR A 204 -2.06 18.62 -1.56
CA TYR A 204 -1.77 17.78 -2.71
C TYR A 204 -2.59 18.05 -3.98
N ASP A 205 -1.88 18.29 -5.09
CA ASP A 205 -2.43 18.35 -6.45
C ASP A 205 -2.97 16.99 -6.92
N TYR A 206 -3.13 15.99 -6.05
CA TYR A 206 -3.54 14.63 -6.42
C TYR A 206 -4.37 13.94 -5.33
N CYS A 207 -5.11 12.91 -5.72
CA CYS A 207 -5.85 12.05 -4.80
C CYS A 207 -4.98 10.91 -4.23
N ASP A 208 -4.92 10.75 -2.90
CA ASP A 208 -4.13 9.69 -2.24
C ASP A 208 -4.63 8.25 -2.48
N TYR A 209 -5.91 8.08 -2.83
CA TYR A 209 -6.47 6.78 -3.18
C TYR A 209 -6.13 6.39 -4.62
N CYS A 210 -6.69 7.12 -5.59
CA CYS A 210 -6.56 6.76 -7.00
C CYS A 210 -5.34 7.35 -7.72
N GLY A 211 -4.56 8.24 -7.08
CA GLY A 211 -3.36 8.85 -7.66
C GLY A 211 -3.61 9.93 -8.71
N GLN A 212 -4.87 10.31 -8.95
CA GLN A 212 -5.21 11.30 -10.00
C GLN A 212 -4.63 12.67 -9.67
N TYR A 213 -3.81 13.22 -10.57
CA TYR A 213 -3.19 14.55 -10.47
C TYR A 213 -4.04 15.67 -11.10
N GLY A 214 -3.80 16.92 -10.69
CA GLY A 214 -4.34 18.15 -11.25
C GLY A 214 -5.80 18.44 -10.90
N LEU A 215 -6.27 18.03 -9.73
CA LEU A 215 -7.68 18.21 -9.35
C LEU A 215 -7.87 19.54 -8.61
N GLU A 216 -8.54 20.50 -9.25
CA GLU A 216 -9.20 21.59 -8.52
C GLU A 216 -10.33 20.98 -7.69
N SER A 217 -10.03 20.60 -6.45
CA SER A 217 -11.05 20.05 -5.57
C SER A 217 -11.83 21.18 -4.89
N THR A 218 -13.16 21.16 -5.04
CA THR A 218 -14.07 22.09 -4.34
C THR A 218 -14.44 21.62 -2.93
N GLY A 219 -13.89 20.48 -2.49
CA GLY A 219 -14.12 19.88 -1.18
C GLY A 219 -13.17 18.71 -0.90
N PRO A 220 -13.40 17.92 0.14
CA PRO A 220 -12.47 16.84 0.54
C PRO A 220 -12.59 15.57 -0.32
N HIS A 221 -13.51 15.54 -1.29
CA HIS A 221 -13.71 14.35 -2.12
C HIS A 221 -12.96 14.48 -3.44
N CYS A 222 -12.22 13.45 -3.80
CA CYS A 222 -11.65 13.33 -5.14
C CYS A 222 -12.78 13.35 -6.19
N PRO A 223 -12.79 14.30 -7.14
CA PRO A 223 -13.82 14.37 -8.17
C PRO A 223 -13.81 13.18 -9.15
N VAL A 224 -12.75 12.35 -9.15
CA VAL A 224 -12.63 11.18 -10.04
C VAL A 224 -13.10 9.90 -9.37
N CYS A 225 -12.57 9.55 -8.19
CA CYS A 225 -12.93 8.29 -7.50
C CYS A 225 -13.86 8.47 -6.30
N GLY A 226 -14.17 9.71 -5.91
CA GLY A 226 -15.03 10.01 -4.76
C GLY A 226 -14.39 9.77 -3.38
N TYR A 227 -13.14 9.31 -3.31
CA TYR A 227 -12.40 9.14 -2.05
C TYR A 227 -12.35 10.44 -1.24
N CYS A 228 -12.64 10.36 0.04
CA CYS A 228 -12.60 11.50 0.95
C CYS A 228 -11.22 11.62 1.64
N ASP A 229 -10.50 12.72 1.42
CA ASP A 229 -9.20 13.01 2.04
C ASP A 229 -9.29 13.35 3.55
N GLN A 230 -10.50 13.65 4.05
CA GLN A 230 -10.74 13.99 5.46
C GLN A 230 -11.03 12.77 6.32
N CYS A 231 -11.98 11.91 5.93
CA CYS A 231 -12.30 10.69 6.68
C CYS A 231 -11.66 9.43 6.11
N TRP A 232 -10.95 9.52 4.99
CA TRP A 232 -10.18 8.44 4.37
C TRP A 232 -11.02 7.24 3.91
N HIS A 233 -12.29 7.48 3.58
CA HIS A 233 -13.22 6.49 3.06
C HIS A 233 -13.45 6.65 1.56
N GLU A 234 -13.67 5.52 0.89
CA GLU A 234 -14.15 5.49 -0.49
C GLU A 234 -15.61 5.94 -0.58
N PHE A 235 -16.00 6.38 -1.78
CA PHE A 235 -17.41 6.65 -2.07
C PHE A 235 -18.20 5.33 -2.11
N PRO A 236 -19.42 5.25 -1.53
CA PRO A 236 -20.22 6.30 -0.89
C PRO A 236 -20.05 6.44 0.63
N HIS A 237 -19.09 5.75 1.25
CA HIS A 237 -18.97 5.54 2.70
C HIS A 237 -18.31 6.69 3.46
N CYS A 238 -18.52 7.95 3.04
CA CYS A 238 -17.91 9.09 3.74
C CYS A 238 -18.58 9.33 5.11
N GLU A 239 -17.79 9.25 6.18
CA GLU A 239 -18.23 9.51 7.56
C GLU A 239 -17.89 10.91 8.07
N CYS A 240 -17.57 11.87 7.20
CA CYS A 240 -17.25 13.22 7.64
C CYS A 240 -18.44 13.89 8.33
N GLU A 241 -18.19 14.61 9.42
CA GLU A 241 -19.23 15.25 10.23
C GLU A 241 -20.14 16.18 9.40
N PHE A 242 -19.58 16.90 8.42
CA PHE A 242 -20.34 17.80 7.54
C PHE A 242 -21.28 17.07 6.57
N LEU A 243 -21.16 15.74 6.42
CA LEU A 243 -22.09 14.87 5.70
C LEU A 243 -22.99 14.04 6.63
N THR A 244 -22.94 14.28 7.95
CA THR A 244 -23.83 13.61 8.90
C THR A 244 -25.28 13.94 8.54
N GLY A 245 -26.09 12.90 8.30
CA GLY A 245 -27.49 13.06 7.89
C GLY A 245 -27.69 13.32 6.39
N THR A 246 -26.63 13.39 5.58
CA THR A 246 -26.72 13.37 4.12
C THR A 246 -26.42 11.97 3.61
N GLU A 247 -27.42 11.08 3.66
CA GLU A 247 -27.33 9.83 2.90
C GLU A 247 -27.55 10.15 1.43
N ARG A 248 -26.49 10.06 0.62
CA ARG A 248 -26.49 10.45 -0.80
C ARG A 248 -27.45 9.61 -1.67
N TYR A 249 -28.03 8.54 -1.09
CA TYR A 249 -28.96 7.61 -1.72
C TYR A 249 -30.16 7.21 -0.83
N ALA A 250 -30.44 7.93 0.27
CA ALA A 250 -31.56 7.58 1.15
C ALA A 250 -32.93 7.59 0.44
N ASP A 251 -33.02 8.25 -0.71
CA ASP A 251 -34.20 8.33 -1.58
C ASP A 251 -34.22 7.30 -2.71
N LEU A 252 -33.15 6.51 -2.90
CA LEU A 252 -33.13 5.41 -3.86
C LEU A 252 -33.65 4.12 -3.20
N THR A 253 -34.96 4.05 -3.04
CA THR A 253 -35.63 2.75 -2.82
C THR A 253 -35.74 2.04 -4.17
N PHE A 254 -34.85 1.08 -4.42
CA PHE A 254 -35.06 0.13 -5.50
C PHE A 254 -36.29 -0.70 -5.17
N VAL A 255 -37.33 -0.57 -6.00
CA VAL A 255 -38.46 -1.50 -5.96
C VAL A 255 -37.93 -2.80 -6.51
N ASP A 256 -37.71 -3.79 -5.62
CA ASP A 256 -37.44 -5.16 -6.06
C ASP A 256 -38.62 -5.60 -6.94
N HIS A 257 -38.39 -5.65 -8.25
CA HIS A 257 -39.31 -6.31 -9.16
C HIS A 257 -39.10 -7.82 -8.96
N ALA A 258 -40.03 -8.41 -8.21
CA ALA A 258 -40.20 -9.85 -8.05
C ALA A 258 -40.36 -10.58 -9.39
#